data_AF-A0A382NG23-F1
#
_entry.id   AF-A0A382NG23-F1
#
_cell.length_a   1.000
_cell.length_b   1.000
_cell.length_c   1.000
_cell.angle_alpha   90.00
_cell.angle_beta   90.00
_cell.angle_gamma   90.00
#
_symmetry.space_group_name_H-M   'P 1'
#
loop_
_entity.id
_entity.type
_entity.pdbx_description
1 polymer ?
#
loop_
_entity_poly.entity_id
_entity_poly.type
_entity_poly.pdbx_seq_one_letter_code
_entity_poly.pdbx_strand_id
1 'polypeptide(L)' 'TALHHAASRGDDELIMYLVERGADVTVLSRKGQTTADMANGPQQRIPPYLETVALLEKLGSKNNHECVSC' A
#
# COMPACT_ATOMS: atom_id res chain seq x y z
N THR A 1 1.16 4.30 8.76
CA THR A 1 0.03 3.82 9.61
C THR A 1 0.04 2.29 9.62
N ALA A 2 -0.84 1.64 10.41
CA ALA A 2 -0.96 0.18 10.40
C ALA A 2 -1.18 -0.37 8.97
N LEU A 3 -1.99 0.34 8.17
CA LEU A 3 -2.25 -0.02 6.78
C LEU A 3 -1.02 0.11 5.87
N HIS A 4 -0.19 1.14 6.07
CA HIS A 4 1.09 1.26 5.34
C HIS A 4 2.02 0.07 5.64
N HIS A 5 2.03 -0.41 6.88
CA HIS A 5 2.85 -1.56 7.26
C HIS A 5 2.30 -2.87 6.65
N ALA A 6 0.98 -3.03 6.59
CA ALA A 6 0.35 -4.18 5.92
C ALA A 6 0.67 -4.17 4.42
N ALA A 7 0.53 -3.01 3.76
CA ALA A 7 0.87 -2.82 2.35
C ALA A 7 2.34 -3.10 2.04
N SER A 8 3.28 -2.64 2.88
CA SER A 8 4.72 -2.95 2.70
C SER A 8 5.08 -4.43 2.80
N ARG A 9 4.16 -5.27 3.30
CA ARG A 9 4.36 -6.71 3.47
C ARG A 9 3.55 -7.56 2.48
N GLY A 10 2.74 -6.95 1.61
CA GLY A 10 1.85 -7.72 0.74
C GLY A 10 0.69 -8.39 1.47
N ASP A 11 0.32 -7.90 2.66
CA ASP A 11 -0.63 -8.58 3.56
C ASP A 11 -2.08 -8.15 3.29
N ASP A 12 -2.67 -8.74 2.24
CA ASP A 12 -4.03 -8.44 1.77
C ASP A 12 -5.10 -8.69 2.84
N GLU A 13 -4.99 -9.78 3.60
CA GLU A 13 -5.96 -10.14 4.63
C GLU A 13 -6.00 -9.07 5.74
N LEU A 14 -4.82 -8.62 6.18
CA LEU A 14 -4.73 -7.55 7.17
C LEU A 14 -5.20 -6.20 6.61
N ILE A 15 -4.94 -5.92 5.34
CA ILE A 15 -5.46 -4.70 4.67
C ILE A 15 -6.98 -4.70 4.72
N MET A 16 -7.63 -5.79 4.29
CA MET A 16 -9.09 -5.91 4.30
C MET A 16 -9.65 -5.76 5.70
N TYR A 17 -9.07 -6.46 6.68
CA TYR A 17 -9.50 -6.37 8.07
C TYR A 17 -9.41 -4.95 8.65
N LEU A 18 -8.34 -4.22 8.33
CA LEU A 18 -8.18 -2.83 8.77
C LEU A 18 -9.20 -1.91 8.09
N VAL A 19 -9.46 -2.11 6.80
CA VAL A 19 -10.44 -1.32 6.04
C VAL A 19 -11.85 -1.57 6.54
N GLU A 20 -12.22 -2.81 6.85
CA GLU A 20 -13.50 -3.15 7.49
C GLU A 20 -13.70 -2.44 8.84
N ARG A 21 -12.59 -2.14 9.53
CA ARG A 21 -12.58 -1.39 10.79
C ARG A 21 -12.56 0.13 10.60
N GLY A 22 -12.69 0.62 9.36
CA GLY A 22 -12.70 2.04 9.03
C GLY A 22 -11.32 2.65 8.85
N ALA A 23 -10.28 1.84 8.58
CA ALA A 23 -8.98 2.38 8.21
C ALA A 23 -9.06 3.10 6.86
N ASP A 24 -8.53 4.31 6.82
CA ASP A 24 -8.45 5.13 5.62
C ASP A 24 -7.24 4.73 4.77
N VAL A 25 -7.52 4.31 3.53
CA VAL A 25 -6.52 3.90 2.53
C VAL A 25 -5.84 5.07 1.84
N THR A 26 -6.39 6.28 1.97
CA THR A 26 -5.91 7.50 1.30
C THR A 26 -4.85 8.26 2.11
N VAL A 27 -4.56 7.80 3.33
CA VAL A 27 -3.57 8.43 4.21
C VAL A 27 -2.20 8.42 3.56
N LEU A 28 -1.50 9.55 3.69
CA LEU A 28 -0.13 9.70 3.21
C LEU A 28 0.88 9.51 4.35
N SER A 29 2.01 8.91 4.00
CA SER A 29 3.23 8.89 4.81
C SER A 29 3.79 10.30 5.03
N ARG A 30 4.67 10.45 6.03
CA ARG A 30 5.46 11.68 6.22
C ARG A 30 6.29 12.07 4.98
N LYS A 31 6.57 11.10 4.10
CA LYS A 31 7.28 11.29 2.84
C LYS A 31 6.34 11.53 1.64
N GLY A 32 5.03 11.70 1.87
CA GLY A 32 4.03 11.89 0.81
C GLY A 32 3.60 10.62 0.07
N GLN A 33 4.10 9.45 0.48
CA GLN A 33 3.79 8.16 -0.14
C GLN A 33 2.39 7.67 0.27
N THR A 34 1.65 7.13 -0.68
CA THR A 34 0.33 6.52 -0.47
C THR A 34 0.45 5.11 0.10
N THR A 35 -0.68 4.52 0.47
CA THR A 35 -0.73 3.12 0.88
C THR A 35 -0.35 2.18 -0.26
N ALA A 36 -0.83 2.43 -1.49
CA ALA A 36 -0.46 1.66 -2.68
C ALA A 36 1.02 1.77 -3.00
N ASP A 37 1.63 2.95 -2.82
CA ASP A 37 3.07 3.12 -3.00
C ASP A 37 3.85 2.20 -2.06
N MET A 38 3.37 1.93 -0.83
CA MET A 38 4.08 1.01 0.08
C MET A 38 4.15 -0.41 -0.45
N ALA A 39 3.11 -0.88 -1.14
CA ALA A 39 3.09 -2.20 -1.79
C ALA A 39 3.94 -2.23 -3.07
N ASN A 40 4.18 -1.06 -3.68
CA ASN A 40 4.96 -0.91 -4.91
C ASN A 40 6.50 -0.83 -4.67
N GLY A 41 6.96 -1.08 -3.44
CA GLY A 41 8.40 -1.26 -3.13
C GLY A 41 9.34 -0.04 -3.23
N PRO A 42 8.94 1.22 -2.97
CA PRO A 42 9.78 2.39 -3.21
C PRO A 42 11.04 2.47 -2.32
N GLN A 43 11.12 1.66 -1.25
CA GLN A 43 12.21 1.74 -0.26
C GLN A 43 12.78 0.38 0.15
N GLN A 44 12.20 -0.75 -0.29
CA GLN A 44 12.63 -2.09 0.12
C GLN A 44 13.17 -2.86 -1.09
N ARG A 45 14.22 -3.67 -0.91
CA ARG A 45 14.80 -4.57 -1.94
C ARG A 45 13.90 -5.79 -2.19
N ILE A 46 12.59 -5.60 -2.12
CA ILE A 46 11.57 -6.62 -2.24
C ILE A 46 10.81 -6.28 -3.52
N PRO A 47 10.52 -7.26 -4.40
CA PRO A 47 9.71 -7.00 -5.59
C PRO A 47 8.35 -6.40 -5.22
N PRO A 48 7.76 -5.57 -6.11
CA PRO A 48 6.46 -4.98 -5.87
C PRO A 48 5.38 -6.06 -5.75
N TYR A 49 4.47 -5.87 -4.80
CA TYR A 49 3.32 -6.75 -4.61
C TYR A 49 2.15 -6.25 -5.47
N LEU A 50 2.13 -6.67 -6.74
CA LEU A 50 1.19 -6.15 -7.75
C LEU A 50 -0.28 -6.38 -7.36
N GLU A 51 -0.59 -7.52 -6.76
CA GLU A 51 -1.95 -7.82 -6.30
C GLU A 51 -2.42 -6.86 -5.19
N THR A 52 -1.60 -6.63 -4.17
CA THR A 52 -1.91 -5.60 -3.14
C THR A 52 -2.02 -4.20 -3.73
N VAL A 53 -1.19 -3.85 -4.73
CA VAL A 53 -1.27 -2.54 -5.38
C VAL A 53 -2.64 -2.39 -6.03
N ALA A 54 -3.05 -3.38 -6.83
CA ALA A 54 -4.36 -3.38 -7.49
C ALA A 54 -5.51 -3.38 -6.47
N LEU A 55 -5.37 -4.11 -5.36
CA LEU A 55 -6.34 -4.10 -4.27
C LEU A 55 -6.47 -2.69 -3.66
N LEU A 56 -5.35 -2.07 -3.31
CA LEU A 56 -5.33 -0.75 -2.68
C LEU A 56 -5.85 0.33 -3.64
N GLU A 57 -5.55 0.23 -4.93
CA GLU A 57 -6.15 1.08 -5.97
C GLU A 57 -7.67 0.92 -6.04
N LYS A 58 -8.16 -0.31 -6.03
CA LYS A 58 -9.61 -0.61 -6.01
C LYS A 58 -10.29 -0.08 -4.76
N LEU A 59 -9.60 -0.07 -3.62
CA LEU A 59 -10.09 0.47 -2.36
C LEU A 59 -10.02 2.01 -2.30
N GLY A 60 -9.34 2.66 -3.25
CA GLY A 60 -9.30 4.12 -3.39
C GLY A 60 -7.95 4.77 -3.05
N SER A 61 -6.92 3.99 -2.73
CA SER A 61 -5.55 4.51 -2.63
C SER A 61 -5.06 4.85 -4.03
N LYS A 62 -4.61 6.09 -4.27
CA LYS A 62 -3.87 6.41 -5.49
C LYS A 62 -2.52 5.68 -5.45
N ASN A 63 -2.03 5.28 -6.61
CA ASN A 63 -0.67 4.78 -6.80
C ASN A 63 0.07 5.81 -7.64
N ASN A 64 1.21 6.29 -7.16
CA ASN A 64 2.00 7.28 -7.89
C ASN A 64 2.86 6.64 -8.99
N HIS A 65 2.83 5.31 -9.11
CA HIS A 65 3.59 4.53 -10.10
C HIS A 65 5.11 4.77 -10.02
N GLU A 66 5.60 5.28 -8.88
CA GLU A 66 7.02 5.45 -8.57
C GLU A 66 7.62 4.14 -8.04
N CYS A 67 7.44 3.07 -8.81
CA CYS A 67 8.03 1.79 -8.51
C CYS A 67 9.55 1.90 -8.71
N VAL A 68 10.32 1.70 -7.64
CA VAL A 68 11.80 1.89 -7.63
C VAL A 68 12.55 0.60 -7.96
N SER A 69 11.85 -0.54 -7.94
CA SER A 69 12.43 -1.89 -8.08
C SER A 69 11.85 -2.73 -9.22
N CYS A 70 11.03 -2.13 -10.07
CA CYS A 70 10.79 -2.59 -11.42
C CYS A 70 11.79 -1.89 -12.38
#